data_AF-A0A420CTZ3-F1
#
_entry.id   AF-A0A420CTZ3-F1
#
_cell.length_a   1.000
_cell.length_b   1.000
_cell.length_c   1.000
_cell.angle_alpha   90.00
_cell.angle_beta   90.00
_cell.angle_gamma   90.00
#
_symmetry.space_group_name_H-M   'P 1'
#
loop_
_entity.id
_entity.type
_entity.pdbx_description
1 polymer ?
#
loop_
_entity_poly.entity_id
_entity_poly.type
_entity_poly.pdbx_seq_one_letter_code
_entity_poly.pdbx_strand_id
1 'polypeptide(L)' 'MSTISIIGAGIGGLILGNVLKQHQYDFTIYESAPEIKPVGAGIMMAVNAMQIFDKLGLKEKIKKSSTIY' A
#
# COMPACT_ATOMS: atom_id res chain seq x y z
N MET A 1 6.35 -11.77 -22.36
CA MET A 1 6.18 -11.91 -20.90
C MET A 1 4.85 -11.28 -20.53
N SER A 2 4.08 -11.91 -19.65
CA SER A 2 2.80 -11.34 -19.20
C SER A 2 3.09 -10.38 -18.04
N THR A 3 3.00 -9.08 -18.31
CA THR A 3 3.13 -8.03 -17.29
C THR A 3 1.88 -8.02 -16.40
N ILE A 4 2.06 -7.88 -15.08
CA ILE A 4 0.93 -7.79 -14.15
C ILE A 4 0.37 -6.36 -14.19
N SER A 5 -0.94 -6.21 -14.45
CA SER A 5 -1.62 -4.92 -14.41
C SER A 5 -2.47 -4.80 -13.15
N ILE A 6 -2.24 -3.75 -12.37
CA ILE A 6 -3.01 -3.42 -11.17
C ILE A 6 -3.90 -2.22 -11.49
N ILE A 7 -5.22 -2.38 -11.33
CA ILE A 7 -6.18 -1.30 -11.55
C ILE A 7 -6.58 -0.71 -10.20
N GLY A 8 -6.21 0.55 -9.99
CA GLY A 8 -6.38 1.32 -8.76
C GLY A 8 -5.10 1.43 -7.92
N ALA A 9 -4.71 2.67 -7.59
CA ALA A 9 -3.59 3.01 -6.70
C ALA A 9 -4.08 3.38 -5.28
N GLY A 10 -5.15 2.75 -4.83
CA GLY A 10 -5.56 2.78 -3.42
C GLY A 10 -4.66 1.92 -2.53
N ILE A 11 -5.01 1.80 -1.24
CA ILE A 11 -4.24 1.05 -0.24
C ILE A 11 -3.91 -0.38 -0.72
N GLY A 12 -4.90 -1.13 -1.21
CA GLY A 12 -4.71 -2.49 -1.69
C GLY A 12 -3.77 -2.59 -2.91
N GLY A 13 -3.95 -1.71 -3.89
CA GLY A 13 -3.13 -1.70 -5.12
C GLY A 13 -1.68 -1.33 -4.85
N LEU A 14 -1.43 -0.34 -3.99
CA LEU A 14 -0.08 0.06 -3.59
C LEU A 14 0.61 -1.00 -2.73
N ILE A 15 -0.13 -1.69 -1.85
CA ILE A 15 0.42 -2.82 -1.08
C ILE A 15 0.81 -3.96 -2.02
N LEU A 16 -0.08 -4.33 -2.96
CA LEU A 16 0.21 -5.38 -3.94
C LEU A 16 1.43 -5.03 -4.78
N GLY A 17 1.51 -3.80 -5.29
CA GLY A 17 2.68 -3.32 -6.03
C GLY A 17 3.97 -3.39 -5.21
N ASN A 18 3.92 -3.03 -3.92
CA ASN A 18 5.07 -3.15 -3.03
C ASN A 18 5.53 -4.62 -2.86
N VAL A 19 4.58 -5.55 -2.69
CA VAL A 19 4.87 -6.99 -2.59
C VAL A 19 5.50 -7.50 -3.89
N LEU A 20 4.89 -7.21 -5.05
CA LEU A 20 5.42 -7.63 -6.35
C LEU A 20 6.82 -7.08 -6.59
N LYS A 21 7.07 -5.82 -6.21
CA LYS A 21 8.39 -5.18 -6.29
C LYS A 21 9.43 -5.90 -5.42
N GLN A 22 9.08 -6.27 -4.19
CA GLN A 22 9.98 -7.03 -3.29
C GLN A 22 10.34 -8.41 -3.86
N HIS A 23 9.42 -9.01 -4.62
CA HIS A 23 9.62 -10.29 -5.30
C HIS A 23 10.15 -10.17 -6.74
N GLN A 24 10.54 -8.97 -7.19
CA GLN A 24 11.14 -8.72 -8.51
C GLN A 24 10.24 -9.09 -9.70
N TYR A 25 8.92 -8.91 -9.56
CA TYR A 25 7.98 -9.01 -10.68
C TYR A 25 7.81 -7.67 -11.40
N ASP A 26 7.66 -7.73 -12.72
CA ASP A 26 7.27 -6.58 -13.54
C ASP A 26 5.77 -6.32 -13.45
N PHE A 27 5.39 -5.09 -13.12
CA PHE A 27 4.00 -4.67 -13.04
C PHE A 27 3.80 -3.18 -13.35
N THR A 28 2.57 -2.84 -13.70
CA THR A 28 2.12 -1.45 -13.89
C THR A 28 0.86 -1.20 -13.06
N ILE A 29 0.83 -0.08 -12.34
CA ILE A 29 -0.37 0.39 -11.62
C ILE A 29 -1.03 1.50 -12.43
N TYR A 30 -2.34 1.38 -12.64
CA TYR A 30 -3.17 2.38 -13.30
C TYR A 30 -4.10 3.02 -12.28
N GLU A 31 -4.18 4.34 -12.27
CA GLU A 31 -5.07 5.12 -11.40
C GLU A 31 -5.82 6.15 -12.23
N SER A 32 -7.11 6.32 -11.97
CA SER A 32 -7.95 7.28 -12.68
C SER A 32 -7.82 8.69 -12.07
N ALA A 33 -7.53 8.78 -10.78
CA ALA A 33 -7.24 10.03 -10.11
C ALA A 33 -5.92 10.63 -10.64
N PRO A 34 -5.87 11.94 -10.95
CA PRO A 34 -4.66 12.59 -11.46
C PRO A 34 -3.53 12.66 -10.42
N GLU A 35 -3.87 12.48 -9.13
CA GLU A 35 -2.92 12.50 -8.02
C GLU A 35 -3.49 11.73 -6.82
N ILE A 36 -2.60 11.17 -5.99
CA ILE A 36 -2.97 10.48 -4.75
C ILE A 36 -3.18 11.52 -3.65
N LYS A 37 -4.45 11.78 -3.29
CA LYS A 37 -4.80 12.72 -2.22
C LYS A 37 -5.11 12.01 -0.91
N PRO A 38 -4.70 12.57 0.24
CA PRO A 38 -5.27 12.18 1.53
C PRO A 38 -6.77 12.47 1.50
N VAL A 39 -7.60 11.42 1.68
CA VAL A 39 -9.06 11.57 1.72
C VAL A 39 -9.58 12.03 3.10
N GLY A 40 -8.68 12.26 4.07
CA GLY A 40 -9.04 12.74 5.41
C GLY A 40 -9.85 11.76 6.27
N ALA A 41 -10.14 10.56 5.76
CA ALA A 41 -10.80 9.51 6.52
C ALA A 41 -9.81 8.94 7.54
N GLY A 42 -10.11 9.04 8.83
CA GLY A 42 -9.39 8.32 9.87
C GLY A 42 -9.59 6.81 9.64
N ILE A 43 -8.53 6.10 9.24
CA ILE A 43 -8.55 4.66 9.01
C ILE A 43 -7.90 3.98 10.20
N MET A 44 -8.67 3.13 10.89
CA MET A 44 -8.13 2.28 11.95
C MET A 44 -7.39 1.09 11.33
N MET A 45 -6.15 0.88 11.77
CA MET A 45 -5.33 -0.25 11.33
C MET A 45 -5.51 -1.41 12.30
N ALA A 46 -6.15 -2.50 11.84
CA ALA A 46 -6.29 -3.71 12.63
C ALA A 46 -4.92 -4.39 12.87
N VAL A 47 -4.79 -5.12 13.99
CA VAL A 47 -3.53 -5.75 14.41
C VAL A 47 -2.99 -6.72 13.36
N ASN A 48 -3.87 -7.51 12.74
CA ASN A 48 -3.48 -8.43 11.66
C ASN A 48 -2.89 -7.69 10.45
N ALA A 49 -3.46 -6.54 10.07
CA ALA A 49 -2.93 -5.69 9.01
C ALA A 49 -1.54 -5.15 9.41
N MET A 50 -1.38 -4.66 10.64
CA MET A 50 -0.10 -4.17 11.15
C MET A 50 1.02 -5.22 11.15
N GLN A 51 0.69 -6.51 11.37
CA GLN A 51 1.68 -7.59 11.23
C GLN A 51 2.15 -7.76 9.78
N ILE A 52 1.27 -7.58 8.80
CA ILE A 52 1.65 -7.59 7.39
C ILE A 52 2.54 -6.38 7.08
N PHE A 53 2.18 -5.18 7.54
CA PHE A 53 3.03 -4.00 7.35
C PHE A 53 4.40 -4.12 8.03
N ASP A 54 4.50 -4.87 9.12
CA ASP A 54 5.78 -5.20 9.75
C ASP A 54 6.67 -6.01 8.80
N LYS A 55 6.11 -7.09 8.22
CA LYS A 55 6.80 -7.92 7.23
C LYS A 55 7.22 -7.14 5.98
N LEU A 56 6.45 -6.11 5.63
CA LEU A 56 6.75 -5.21 4.52
C LEU A 56 7.71 -4.06 4.88
N GLY A 57 8.17 -3.95 6.14
CA GLY A 57 9.07 -2.90 6.62
C GLY A 57 8.41 -1.52 6.75
N LEU A 58 7.07 -1.48 6.84
CA LEU A 58 6.26 -0.25 6.85
C LEU A 58 5.74 0.12 8.24
N LYS A 59 5.75 -0.81 9.21
CA LYS A 59 5.19 -0.61 10.55
C LYS A 59 5.64 0.68 11.23
N GLU A 60 6.93 0.95 11.29
CA GLU A 60 7.46 2.13 11.99
C GLU A 60 7.13 3.44 11.23
N LYS A 61 7.03 3.40 9.90
CA LYS A 61 6.58 4.54 9.09
C LYS A 61 5.11 4.87 9.35
N ILE A 62 4.28 3.85 9.48
CA ILE A 62 2.86 3.99 9.80
C ILE A 62 2.71 4.54 11.22
N LYS A 63 3.42 3.97 12.20
CA LYS A 63 3.45 4.47 13.58
C LYS A 63 3.75 5.95 13.71
N LYS A 64 4.80 6.40 13.02
CA LYS A 64 5.21 7.81 13.04
C LYS A 64 4.14 8.74 12.43
N SER A 65 3.31 8.23 11.53
CA SER A 65 2.31 9.01 10.79
C SER A 65 0.91 8.93 11.39
N SER A 66 0.72 8.15 12.46
CA SER A 66 -0.58 7.93 13.08
C SER A 66 -0.77 8.82 14.30
N THR A 67 -1.99 9.33 14.45
CA THR A 67 -2.37 10.18 15.58
C THR A 67 -2.50 9.40 16.90
N ILE A 68 -2.74 8.09 16.81
CA ILE A 68 -2.98 7.22 17.97
C ILE A 68 -2.31 5.87 17.69
N TYR A 69 -1.37 5.49 18.56
CA TYR A 69 -0.80 4.14 18.69
C TYR A 69 -0.71 3.76 20.16
#